data_AF-A0A3D3MSQ2-F1
#
_entry.id   AF-A0A3D3MSQ2-F1
#
_cell.length_a   1.000
_cell.length_b   1.000
_cell.length_c   1.000
_cell.angle_alpha   90.00
_cell.angle_beta   90.00
_cell.angle_gamma   90.00
#
_symmetry.space_group_name_H-M   'P 1'
#
loop_
_entity.id
_entity.type
_entity.pdbx_description
1 polymer ?
#
loop_
_entity_poly.entity_id
_entity_poly.type
_entity_poly.pdbx_seq_one_letter_code
_entity_poly.pdbx_strand_id
1 'polypeptide(L)'
;MSAGKRKAVYVIIDGVEKHFLQDVHPKTIFDIAQRGNFGRAYCGGEIGTPNQTITISAVGYTNILTGTWMNKHHVVSNSNIQTNYHYWNIFRIAKEQSSPVSTAVFSSWTDNVTKLVGVGHPDNANLKVDYVYDGYDLDSIRFPKKPEDRQIYDIDSTVCHQAAQCIKDEAPDVSWVYLWYTDDAAHLHGFGDCYRDYLLREDRQLQKIWEAVQYREKKYGEEWMVIITTDHGRDLLGYDHGGQSETERNIWLTTNVKDVNSHFQSADLSQVDINPTICRWMGFHVDPNVAWEQEGIPFIGDVDIDHLRLLRFENKVKLSWESYLPNAPVTIYASATNHFKDGGKDSWIEVGKTEAGKGYCWVDLSRLEKSKFYKFTVVAPHNHLSRWYVLR
;
A
#
# COMPACT_ATOMS: atom_id res chain seq x y z
N MET A 1 22.99 18.10 -14.74
CA MET A 1 21.69 17.74 -15.35
C MET A 1 20.63 18.09 -14.33
N SER A 2 19.59 18.85 -14.67
CA SER A 2 18.48 19.05 -13.73
C SER A 2 17.81 17.69 -13.48
N ALA A 3 17.43 17.38 -12.24
CA ALA A 3 16.64 16.20 -11.94
C ALA A 3 15.36 16.20 -12.79
N GLY A 4 14.99 15.03 -13.31
CA GLY A 4 13.78 14.86 -14.11
C GLY A 4 12.52 15.08 -13.27
N LYS A 5 11.38 15.38 -13.91
CA LYS A 5 10.10 15.43 -13.18
C LYS A 5 9.79 14.02 -12.68
N ARG A 6 9.61 13.87 -11.36
CA ARG A 6 9.29 12.60 -10.72
C ARG A 6 7.83 12.21 -10.96
N LYS A 7 7.61 10.91 -11.17
CA LYS A 7 6.32 10.28 -11.46
C LYS A 7 6.22 8.95 -10.72
N ALA A 8 5.02 8.51 -10.39
CA ALA A 8 4.80 7.20 -9.77
C ALA A 8 3.61 6.48 -10.43
N VAL A 9 3.80 5.19 -10.73
CA VAL A 9 2.71 4.26 -11.03
C VAL A 9 2.87 3.04 -10.13
N TYR A 10 1.82 2.69 -9.40
CA TYR A 10 1.76 1.42 -8.69
C TYR A 10 0.68 0.53 -9.30
N VAL A 11 1.00 -0.75 -9.43
CA VAL A 11 0.16 -1.76 -10.07
C VAL A 11 -0.10 -2.87 -9.07
N ILE A 12 -1.37 -3.27 -8.95
CA ILE A 12 -1.77 -4.46 -8.21
C ILE A 12 -2.13 -5.55 -9.21
N ILE A 13 -1.48 -6.70 -9.09
CA ILE A 13 -1.85 -7.96 -9.74
C ILE A 13 -2.40 -8.86 -8.64
N ASP A 14 -3.72 -9.00 -8.63
CA ASP A 14 -4.52 -9.52 -7.53
C ASP A 14 -4.27 -11.02 -7.23
N GLY A 15 -4.19 -11.37 -5.95
CA GLY A 15 -4.14 -12.77 -5.49
C GLY A 15 -2.90 -13.60 -5.85
N VAL A 16 -1.76 -12.98 -6.17
CA VAL A 16 -0.52 -13.69 -6.58
C VAL A 16 0.41 -14.02 -5.41
N GLU A 17 0.36 -15.25 -4.92
CA GLU A 17 1.28 -15.74 -3.90
C GLU A 17 2.75 -15.67 -4.38
N LYS A 18 3.64 -15.26 -3.47
CA LYS A 18 5.05 -14.97 -3.78
C LYS A 18 5.84 -16.17 -4.33
N HIS A 19 5.78 -17.34 -3.68
CA HIS A 19 6.52 -18.50 -4.16
C HIS A 19 6.05 -18.92 -5.55
N PHE A 20 4.74 -18.91 -5.78
CA PHE A 20 4.18 -19.16 -7.11
C PHE A 20 4.72 -18.17 -8.16
N LEU A 21 4.75 -16.87 -7.86
CA LEU A 21 5.34 -15.87 -8.75
C LEU A 21 6.81 -16.17 -9.05
N GLN A 22 7.61 -16.51 -8.04
CA GLN A 22 9.03 -16.80 -8.21
C GLN A 22 9.27 -18.04 -9.08
N ASP A 23 8.42 -19.07 -8.95
CA ASP A 23 8.47 -20.29 -9.75
C ASP A 23 7.98 -20.09 -11.19
N VAL A 24 7.03 -19.19 -11.42
CA VAL A 24 6.58 -18.83 -12.77
C VAL A 24 7.56 -17.91 -13.48
N HIS A 25 8.18 -17.01 -12.73
CA HIS A 25 9.16 -16.03 -13.19
C HIS A 25 8.70 -15.17 -14.39
N PRO A 26 7.58 -14.42 -14.29
CA PRO A 26 7.05 -13.64 -15.40
C PRO A 26 8.03 -12.55 -15.90
N LYS A 27 8.15 -12.41 -17.22
CA LYS A 27 9.23 -11.63 -17.82
C LYS A 27 9.17 -10.15 -17.43
N THR A 28 8.03 -9.48 -17.55
CA THR A 28 7.93 -8.04 -17.32
C THR A 28 8.16 -7.68 -15.85
N ILE A 29 7.54 -8.42 -14.93
CA ILE A 29 7.73 -8.25 -13.47
C ILE A 29 9.21 -8.36 -13.10
N PHE A 30 9.91 -9.38 -13.63
CA PHE A 30 11.33 -9.60 -13.34
C PHE A 30 12.28 -8.69 -14.13
N ASP A 31 11.89 -8.18 -15.30
CA ASP A 31 12.62 -7.10 -15.99
C ASP A 31 12.61 -5.80 -15.16
N ILE A 32 11.48 -5.47 -14.52
CA ILE A 32 11.36 -4.33 -13.61
C ILE A 32 12.23 -4.57 -12.37
N ALA A 33 12.16 -5.77 -11.78
CA ALA A 33 13.01 -6.15 -10.65
C ALA A 33 14.50 -6.04 -10.98
N GLN A 34 14.92 -6.48 -12.18
CA GLN A 34 16.31 -6.40 -12.62
C GLN A 34 16.80 -4.96 -12.76
N ARG A 35 15.89 -4.00 -13.05
CA ARG A 35 16.23 -2.58 -13.05
C ARG A 35 16.38 -2.00 -11.66
N GLY A 36 15.64 -2.50 -10.68
CA GLY A 36 15.67 -2.05 -9.29
C GLY A 36 15.78 -3.22 -8.32
N ASN A 37 14.66 -3.57 -7.69
CA ASN A 37 14.63 -4.54 -6.60
C ASN A 37 13.37 -5.42 -6.62
N PHE A 38 13.50 -6.62 -6.06
CA PHE A 38 12.41 -7.53 -5.72
C PHE A 38 12.54 -7.95 -4.26
N GLY A 39 11.44 -7.91 -3.51
CA GLY A 39 11.41 -8.16 -2.07
C GLY A 39 10.24 -9.03 -1.66
N ARG A 40 10.42 -9.79 -0.57
CA ARG A 40 9.31 -10.39 0.16
C ARG A 40 8.61 -9.27 0.93
N ALA A 41 7.29 -9.22 0.85
CA ALA A 41 6.49 -8.35 1.71
C ALA A 41 5.43 -9.19 2.45
N TYR A 42 4.75 -8.59 3.43
CA TYR A 42 3.61 -9.23 4.09
C TYR A 42 2.34 -8.39 4.05
N CYS A 43 1.20 -9.07 4.11
CA CYS A 43 -0.11 -8.48 4.35
C CYS A 43 -0.80 -9.09 5.57
N GLY A 44 -1.98 -8.56 5.91
CA GLY A 44 -2.83 -9.07 6.97
C GLY A 44 -2.52 -8.60 8.40
N GLY A 45 -1.57 -7.66 8.57
CA GLY A 45 -1.24 -7.11 9.88
C GLY A 45 -0.69 -8.13 10.88
N GLU A 46 -0.56 -7.75 12.14
CA GLU A 46 -0.02 -8.60 13.22
C GLU A 46 -1.16 -9.38 13.90
N ILE A 47 -1.06 -10.71 13.86
CA ILE A 47 -2.07 -11.62 14.43
C ILE A 47 -2.28 -11.36 15.92
N GLY A 48 -3.54 -11.25 16.32
CA GLY A 48 -3.98 -11.01 17.70
C GLY A 48 -3.83 -9.55 18.16
N THR A 49 -3.39 -8.64 17.31
CA THR A 49 -3.28 -7.22 17.66
C THR A 49 -4.41 -6.40 17.02
N PRO A 50 -4.58 -5.13 17.39
CA PRO A 50 -5.58 -4.26 16.76
C PRO A 50 -5.42 -4.12 15.25
N ASN A 51 -4.21 -4.29 14.70
CA ASN A 51 -3.97 -4.13 13.26
C ASN A 51 -4.13 -5.43 12.45
N GLN A 52 -4.50 -6.55 13.10
CA GLN A 52 -4.82 -7.78 12.38
C GLN A 52 -5.89 -7.48 11.32
N THR A 53 -5.58 -7.85 10.10
CA THR A 53 -6.34 -7.49 8.91
C THR A 53 -6.61 -8.75 8.10
N ILE A 54 -7.86 -8.99 7.70
CA ILE A 54 -8.17 -10.12 6.82
C ILE A 54 -7.52 -9.94 5.45
N THR A 55 -7.13 -11.04 4.81
CA THR A 55 -6.42 -11.05 3.52
C THR A 55 -7.41 -11.04 2.34
N ILE A 56 -8.28 -10.03 2.30
CA ILE A 56 -9.33 -9.85 1.27
C ILE A 56 -9.00 -8.62 0.41
N SER A 57 -9.14 -8.75 -0.90
CA SER A 57 -9.07 -7.75 -1.97
C SER A 57 -9.27 -6.28 -1.54
N ALA A 58 -10.52 -5.84 -1.33
CA ALA A 58 -10.83 -4.44 -1.00
C ALA A 58 -10.12 -3.95 0.27
N VAL A 59 -9.88 -4.84 1.22
CA VAL A 59 -9.15 -4.54 2.46
C VAL A 59 -7.67 -4.34 2.13
N GLY A 60 -7.06 -5.25 1.37
CA GLY A 60 -5.69 -5.19 0.88
C GLY A 60 -5.38 -3.90 0.11
N TYR A 61 -6.22 -3.56 -0.87
CA TYR A 61 -6.06 -2.34 -1.67
C TYR A 61 -6.16 -1.09 -0.80
N THR A 62 -7.09 -1.08 0.16
CA THR A 62 -7.24 0.06 1.05
C THR A 62 -6.03 0.20 1.98
N ASN A 63 -5.47 -0.90 2.46
CA ASN A 63 -4.23 -0.86 3.27
C ASN A 63 -3.10 -0.16 2.50
N ILE A 64 -2.91 -0.53 1.22
CA ILE A 64 -1.92 0.07 0.32
C ILE A 64 -2.22 1.55 0.10
N LEU A 65 -3.47 1.85 -0.26
CA LEU A 65 -3.93 3.20 -0.59
C LEU A 65 -3.71 4.17 0.55
N THR A 66 -3.93 3.77 1.80
CA THR A 66 -3.85 4.65 2.99
C THR A 66 -2.52 4.56 3.74
N GLY A 67 -1.75 3.48 3.55
CA GLY A 67 -0.62 3.16 4.41
C GLY A 67 -1.04 2.77 5.84
N THR A 68 -2.26 2.26 6.00
CA THR A 68 -2.86 1.88 7.29
C THR A 68 -3.41 0.46 7.26
N TRP A 69 -3.81 -0.07 8.40
CA TRP A 69 -4.48 -1.38 8.51
C TRP A 69 -6.00 -1.27 8.67
N MET A 70 -6.71 -2.40 8.56
CA MET A 70 -8.18 -2.51 8.56
C MET A 70 -8.87 -1.79 9.71
N ASN A 71 -8.28 -1.79 10.89
CA ASN A 71 -8.82 -1.13 12.08
C ASN A 71 -8.96 0.39 11.96
N LYS A 72 -8.30 1.01 10.97
CA LYS A 72 -8.34 2.44 10.71
C LYS A 72 -9.29 2.77 9.57
N HIS A 73 -9.00 2.29 8.37
CA HIS A 73 -9.79 2.62 7.17
C HIS A 73 -11.16 1.92 7.13
N HIS A 74 -11.42 0.93 7.99
CA HIS A 74 -12.73 0.30 8.21
C HIS A 74 -13.34 -0.45 7.02
N VAL A 75 -12.56 -0.73 5.99
CA VAL A 75 -12.98 -1.63 4.90
C VAL A 75 -12.75 -3.06 5.36
N VAL A 76 -13.82 -3.83 5.53
CA VAL A 76 -13.79 -5.17 6.14
C VAL A 76 -14.27 -6.29 5.22
N SER A 77 -14.68 -5.99 3.99
CA SER A 77 -15.05 -7.00 2.99
C SER A 77 -15.13 -6.39 1.58
N ASN A 78 -15.28 -7.22 0.56
CA ASN A 78 -15.54 -6.80 -0.83
C ASN A 78 -16.96 -6.30 -1.07
N SER A 79 -17.84 -6.38 -0.07
CA SER A 79 -19.23 -5.95 -0.15
C SER A 79 -19.55 -4.91 0.92
N ASN A 80 -20.57 -4.09 0.68
CA ASN A 80 -21.00 -3.03 1.63
C ASN A 80 -19.83 -2.17 2.11
N ILE A 81 -18.94 -1.80 1.19
CA ILE A 81 -17.71 -1.07 1.51
C ILE A 81 -18.05 0.29 2.13
N GLN A 82 -17.54 0.50 3.34
CA GLN A 82 -17.68 1.73 4.13
C GLN A 82 -16.29 2.26 4.50
N THR A 83 -15.61 2.82 3.51
CA THR A 83 -14.28 3.40 3.70
C THR A 83 -14.33 4.62 4.62
N ASN A 84 -13.51 4.61 5.66
CA ASN A 84 -13.26 5.79 6.46
C ASN A 84 -12.23 6.70 5.77
N TYR A 85 -12.72 7.67 5.00
CA TYR A 85 -11.90 8.61 4.22
C TYR A 85 -11.09 9.61 5.06
N HIS A 86 -11.29 9.66 6.39
CA HIS A 86 -10.43 10.48 7.24
C HIS A 86 -9.01 9.92 7.30
N TYR A 87 -8.82 8.61 7.08
CA TYR A 87 -7.50 8.04 6.80
C TYR A 87 -7.17 8.26 5.33
N TRP A 88 -6.33 9.27 5.07
CA TRP A 88 -6.09 9.76 3.72
C TRP A 88 -5.44 8.69 2.85
N ASN A 89 -6.06 8.42 1.71
CA ASN A 89 -5.41 7.67 0.65
C ASN A 89 -4.37 8.54 -0.09
N ILE A 90 -3.48 7.90 -0.85
CA ILE A 90 -2.41 8.55 -1.60
C ILE A 90 -2.92 9.64 -2.57
N PHE A 91 -4.13 9.47 -3.11
CA PHE A 91 -4.77 10.45 -3.99
C PHE A 91 -5.24 11.69 -3.24
N ARG A 92 -5.79 11.52 -2.04
CA ARG A 92 -6.13 12.62 -1.13
C ARG A 92 -4.86 13.38 -0.74
N ILE A 93 -3.79 12.68 -0.37
CA ILE A 93 -2.49 13.30 -0.07
C ILE A 93 -1.96 14.10 -1.27
N ALA A 94 -2.02 13.52 -2.48
CA ALA A 94 -1.58 14.18 -3.71
C ALA A 94 -2.38 15.47 -4.00
N LYS A 95 -3.69 15.49 -3.77
CA LYS A 95 -4.54 16.67 -4.01
C LYS A 95 -4.45 17.75 -2.93
N GLU A 96 -3.87 17.43 -1.78
CA GLU A 96 -3.62 18.38 -0.70
C GLU A 96 -2.23 19.03 -0.77
N GLN A 97 -1.47 18.74 -1.83
CA GLN A 97 -0.20 19.42 -2.08
C GLN A 97 -0.41 20.87 -2.52
N SER A 98 0.53 21.75 -2.14
CA SER A 98 0.49 23.17 -2.49
C SER A 98 0.63 23.43 -3.99
N SER A 99 1.31 22.54 -4.70
CA SER A 99 1.41 22.53 -6.16
C SER A 99 0.46 21.49 -6.74
N PRO A 100 -0.27 21.78 -7.83
CA PRO A 100 -1.16 20.81 -8.46
C PRO A 100 -0.42 19.51 -8.85
N VAL A 101 -0.98 18.38 -8.43
CA VAL A 101 -0.50 17.03 -8.77
C VAL A 101 -1.56 16.35 -9.64
N SER A 102 -1.18 15.90 -10.83
CA SER A 102 -2.11 15.13 -11.68
C SER A 102 -2.20 13.68 -11.24
N THR A 103 -3.41 13.13 -11.19
CA THR A 103 -3.67 11.77 -10.71
C THR A 103 -4.49 10.95 -11.69
N ALA A 104 -4.22 9.64 -11.73
CA ALA A 104 -4.97 8.71 -12.57
C ALA A 104 -5.29 7.40 -11.84
N VAL A 105 -6.47 6.85 -12.14
CA VAL A 105 -6.88 5.51 -11.67
C VAL A 105 -7.38 4.71 -12.87
N PHE A 106 -6.80 3.54 -13.06
CA PHE A 106 -7.17 2.57 -14.08
C PHE A 106 -7.59 1.29 -13.36
N SER A 107 -8.87 0.96 -13.41
CA SER A 107 -9.42 -0.13 -12.59
C SER A 107 -10.34 -1.03 -13.39
N SER A 108 -10.16 -2.34 -13.21
CA SER A 108 -11.10 -3.34 -13.69
C SER A 108 -12.39 -3.43 -12.86
N TRP A 109 -12.37 -2.95 -11.61
CA TRP A 109 -13.52 -2.96 -10.69
C TRP A 109 -13.96 -1.54 -10.30
N THR A 110 -15.25 -1.23 -10.44
CA THR A 110 -15.80 0.12 -10.24
C THR A 110 -15.71 0.62 -8.79
N ASP A 111 -15.84 -0.26 -7.80
CA ASP A 111 -15.81 0.15 -6.38
C ASP A 111 -14.42 0.65 -5.94
N ASN A 112 -13.34 0.28 -6.64
CA ASN A 112 -12.02 0.87 -6.39
C ASN A 112 -12.03 2.39 -6.56
N VAL A 113 -12.74 2.91 -7.57
CA VAL A 113 -12.83 4.35 -7.83
C VAL A 113 -13.86 4.98 -6.90
N THR A 114 -15.06 4.41 -6.84
CA THR A 114 -16.21 5.06 -6.19
C THR A 114 -16.24 4.87 -4.66
N LYS A 115 -15.64 3.79 -4.14
CA LYS A 115 -15.67 3.43 -2.71
C LYS A 115 -14.30 3.41 -2.03
N LEU A 116 -13.24 2.97 -2.70
CA LEU A 116 -11.91 2.89 -2.05
C LEU A 116 -11.14 4.20 -2.19
N VAL A 117 -10.99 4.68 -3.43
CA VAL A 117 -10.46 6.02 -3.69
C VAL A 117 -11.47 7.08 -3.24
N GLY A 118 -12.78 6.83 -3.42
CA GLY A 118 -13.84 7.73 -2.98
C GLY A 118 -13.94 8.99 -3.84
N VAL A 119 -13.82 8.85 -5.17
CA VAL A 119 -13.93 9.98 -6.10
C VAL A 119 -15.30 10.65 -5.94
N GLY A 120 -15.28 11.97 -5.72
CA GLY A 120 -16.48 12.78 -5.51
C GLY A 120 -17.15 12.61 -4.14
N HIS A 121 -16.62 11.80 -3.23
CA HIS A 121 -17.25 11.57 -1.94
C HIS A 121 -17.06 12.79 -1.01
N PRO A 122 -18.13 13.31 -0.36
CA PRO A 122 -18.05 14.52 0.48
C PRO A 122 -17.11 14.35 1.68
N ASP A 123 -17.13 13.18 2.33
CA ASP A 123 -16.24 12.89 3.46
C ASP A 123 -14.76 12.71 3.04
N ASN A 124 -14.50 12.56 1.74
CA ASN A 124 -13.17 12.62 1.15
C ASN A 124 -12.90 13.98 0.49
N ALA A 125 -13.53 15.04 1.01
CA ALA A 125 -13.45 16.41 0.51
C ALA A 125 -13.74 16.56 -0.99
N ASN A 126 -14.67 15.76 -1.51
CA ASN A 126 -15.03 15.71 -2.92
C ASN A 126 -13.80 15.46 -3.82
N LEU A 127 -12.93 14.53 -3.41
CA LEU A 127 -11.71 14.16 -4.11
C LEU A 127 -11.93 14.02 -5.61
N LYS A 128 -11.08 14.67 -6.41
CA LYS A 128 -11.06 14.52 -7.87
C LYS A 128 -9.85 13.71 -8.28
N VAL A 129 -10.05 12.84 -9.26
CA VAL A 129 -8.98 12.19 -10.02
C VAL A 129 -9.07 12.72 -11.45
N ASP A 130 -7.95 13.13 -12.02
CA ASP A 130 -7.96 13.84 -13.32
C ASP A 130 -8.25 12.88 -14.48
N TYR A 131 -7.77 11.65 -14.38
CA TYR A 131 -7.98 10.60 -15.37
C TYR A 131 -8.54 9.34 -14.72
N VAL A 132 -9.77 8.97 -15.06
CA VAL A 132 -10.44 7.78 -14.54
C VAL A 132 -10.82 6.88 -15.70
N TYR A 133 -10.37 5.63 -15.64
CA TYR A 133 -10.71 4.57 -16.59
C TYR A 133 -11.25 3.37 -15.80
N ASP A 134 -12.57 3.30 -15.67
CA ASP A 134 -13.30 2.29 -14.90
C ASP A 134 -14.64 1.92 -15.58
N GLY A 135 -15.52 1.22 -14.85
CA GLY A 135 -16.88 0.90 -15.29
C GLY A 135 -16.98 -0.37 -16.14
N TYR A 136 -15.86 -1.02 -16.42
CA TYR A 136 -15.79 -2.16 -17.33
C TYR A 136 -16.47 -3.42 -16.79
N ASP A 137 -16.42 -3.63 -15.47
CA ASP A 137 -17.14 -4.70 -14.75
C ASP A 137 -18.67 -4.58 -14.85
N LEU A 138 -19.18 -3.37 -15.11
CA LEU A 138 -20.60 -3.08 -15.29
C LEU A 138 -21.03 -3.12 -16.77
N ASP A 139 -20.09 -3.04 -17.71
CA ASP A 139 -20.34 -3.03 -19.16
C ASP A 139 -20.43 -4.44 -19.74
N SER A 140 -21.55 -5.11 -19.44
CA SER A 140 -21.86 -6.46 -19.96
C SER A 140 -22.08 -6.52 -21.48
N ILE A 141 -22.20 -5.39 -22.16
CA ILE A 141 -22.36 -5.34 -23.62
C ILE A 141 -20.99 -5.47 -24.28
N ARG A 142 -20.00 -4.71 -23.80
CA ARG A 142 -18.63 -4.77 -24.31
C ARG A 142 -17.85 -5.96 -23.76
N PHE A 143 -18.10 -6.34 -22.51
CA PHE A 143 -17.45 -7.45 -21.82
C PHE A 143 -18.49 -8.50 -21.39
N PRO A 144 -19.13 -9.19 -22.35
CA PRO A 144 -20.11 -10.22 -22.02
C PRO A 144 -19.44 -11.36 -21.24
N LYS A 145 -20.16 -11.93 -20.26
CA LYS A 145 -19.69 -13.09 -19.49
C LYS A 145 -19.20 -14.21 -20.41
N LYS A 146 -18.02 -14.74 -20.14
CA LYS A 146 -17.39 -15.87 -20.83
C LYS A 146 -17.19 -17.04 -19.86
N PRO A 147 -17.05 -18.27 -20.37
CA PRO A 147 -16.66 -19.41 -19.53
C PRO A 147 -15.34 -19.15 -18.81
N GLU A 148 -15.21 -19.63 -17.57
CA GLU A 148 -14.03 -19.42 -16.70
C GLU A 148 -13.66 -17.95 -16.57
N ASP A 149 -14.68 -17.10 -16.61
CA ASP A 149 -14.59 -15.67 -16.36
C ASP A 149 -13.59 -14.91 -17.24
N ARG A 150 -13.23 -15.49 -18.39
CA ARG A 150 -12.22 -14.95 -19.34
C ARG A 150 -12.50 -13.55 -19.87
N GLN A 151 -13.71 -13.01 -19.69
CA GLN A 151 -14.01 -11.60 -19.97
C GLN A 151 -13.21 -10.65 -19.07
N ILE A 152 -12.80 -11.10 -17.89
CA ILE A 152 -11.93 -10.38 -16.96
C ILE A 152 -10.60 -10.04 -17.64
N TYR A 153 -9.99 -10.97 -18.38
CA TYR A 153 -8.77 -10.70 -19.14
C TYR A 153 -8.96 -9.60 -20.20
N ASP A 154 -10.13 -9.54 -20.84
CA ASP A 154 -10.41 -8.47 -21.81
C ASP A 154 -10.54 -7.11 -21.13
N ILE A 155 -11.09 -7.09 -19.91
CA ILE A 155 -11.16 -5.91 -19.05
C ILE A 155 -9.74 -5.47 -18.66
N ASP A 156 -8.93 -6.36 -18.09
CA ASP A 156 -7.55 -6.06 -17.65
C ASP A 156 -6.66 -5.65 -18.83
N SER A 157 -6.82 -6.29 -19.99
CA SER A 157 -6.17 -5.88 -21.24
C SER A 157 -6.58 -4.47 -21.69
N THR A 158 -7.85 -4.09 -21.48
CA THR A 158 -8.35 -2.73 -21.75
C THR A 158 -7.75 -1.74 -20.75
N VAL A 159 -7.75 -2.06 -19.45
CA VAL A 159 -7.16 -1.27 -18.37
C VAL A 159 -5.68 -1.01 -18.65
N CYS A 160 -4.88 -2.04 -18.94
CA CYS A 160 -3.47 -1.92 -19.28
C CYS A 160 -3.24 -1.07 -20.54
N HIS A 161 -4.10 -1.19 -21.55
CA HIS A 161 -4.02 -0.37 -22.75
C HIS A 161 -4.27 1.12 -22.46
N GLN A 162 -5.32 1.43 -21.69
CA GLN A 162 -5.64 2.82 -21.29
C GLN A 162 -4.55 3.40 -20.40
N ALA A 163 -4.04 2.63 -19.44
CA ALA A 163 -2.92 3.02 -18.59
C ALA A 163 -1.67 3.36 -19.40
N ALA A 164 -1.27 2.47 -20.31
CA ALA A 164 -0.12 2.70 -21.18
C ALA A 164 -0.29 3.95 -22.07
N GLN A 165 -1.49 4.15 -22.65
CA GLN A 165 -1.76 5.31 -23.48
C GLN A 165 -1.74 6.61 -22.66
N CYS A 166 -2.44 6.67 -21.54
CA CYS A 166 -2.49 7.85 -20.68
C CYS A 166 -1.10 8.19 -20.10
N ILE A 167 -0.30 7.19 -19.67
CA ILE A 167 1.08 7.42 -19.23
C ILE A 167 1.93 8.02 -20.37
N LYS A 168 1.77 7.49 -21.59
CA LYS A 168 2.55 7.94 -22.74
C LYS A 168 2.21 9.38 -23.16
N ASP A 169 0.93 9.69 -23.19
CA ASP A 169 0.39 10.94 -23.74
C ASP A 169 0.31 12.04 -22.68
N GLU A 170 -0.31 11.74 -21.53
CA GLU A 170 -0.62 12.71 -20.46
C GLU A 170 0.37 12.69 -19.29
N ALA A 171 1.02 11.54 -19.04
CA ALA A 171 1.95 11.31 -17.94
C ALA A 171 1.47 11.85 -16.57
N PRO A 172 0.41 11.26 -15.97
CA PRO A 172 -0.04 11.64 -14.64
C PRO A 172 1.09 11.54 -13.60
N ASP A 173 1.10 12.41 -12.59
CA ASP A 173 2.14 12.41 -11.55
C ASP A 173 2.04 11.18 -10.63
N VAL A 174 0.84 10.76 -10.26
CA VAL A 174 0.59 9.55 -9.46
C VAL A 174 -0.54 8.73 -10.09
N SER A 175 -0.27 7.46 -10.37
CA SER A 175 -1.23 6.54 -10.99
C SER A 175 -1.39 5.24 -10.21
N TRP A 176 -2.62 4.72 -10.17
CA TRP A 176 -2.91 3.35 -9.73
C TRP A 176 -3.48 2.53 -10.90
N VAL A 177 -2.95 1.33 -11.10
CA VAL A 177 -3.51 0.31 -11.99
C VAL A 177 -3.92 -0.92 -11.18
N TYR A 178 -5.16 -1.38 -11.35
CA TYR A 178 -5.66 -2.60 -10.72
C TYR A 178 -6.05 -3.65 -11.77
N LEU A 179 -5.59 -4.88 -11.58
CA LEU A 179 -5.76 -6.03 -12.46
C LEU A 179 -6.18 -7.25 -11.62
N TRP A 180 -7.35 -7.83 -11.93
CA TRP A 180 -8.03 -8.86 -11.12
C TRP A 180 -7.98 -10.28 -11.73
N TYR A 181 -7.46 -10.45 -12.94
CA TYR A 181 -7.54 -11.71 -13.70
C TYR A 181 -6.87 -12.90 -13.05
N THR A 182 -5.75 -12.68 -12.38
CA THR A 182 -5.04 -13.72 -11.64
C THR A 182 -5.83 -14.19 -10.42
N ASP A 183 -6.61 -13.30 -9.79
CA ASP A 183 -7.36 -13.64 -8.61
C ASP A 183 -8.52 -14.60 -8.93
N ASP A 184 -9.28 -14.24 -9.95
CA ASP A 184 -10.38 -15.03 -10.50
C ASP A 184 -9.91 -16.41 -11.01
N ALA A 185 -8.74 -16.46 -11.65
CA ALA A 185 -8.12 -17.72 -12.11
C ALA A 185 -7.91 -18.74 -11.00
N ALA A 186 -7.31 -18.31 -9.90
CA ALA A 186 -6.93 -19.24 -8.85
C ALA A 186 -8.16 -19.66 -8.03
N HIS A 187 -9.19 -18.83 -7.92
CA HIS A 187 -10.49 -19.29 -7.38
C HIS A 187 -11.07 -20.45 -8.18
N LEU A 188 -10.90 -20.46 -9.50
CA LEU A 188 -11.41 -21.53 -10.37
C LEU A 188 -10.52 -22.79 -10.37
N HIS A 189 -9.20 -22.62 -10.21
CA HIS A 189 -8.23 -23.66 -10.56
C HIS A 189 -7.15 -23.97 -9.51
N GLY A 190 -7.05 -23.15 -8.46
CA GLY A 190 -5.98 -23.23 -7.47
C GLY A 190 -4.59 -23.06 -8.08
N PHE A 191 -3.57 -23.53 -7.37
CA PHE A 191 -2.22 -23.60 -7.93
C PHE A 191 -2.14 -24.65 -9.05
N GLY A 192 -1.49 -24.29 -10.17
CA GLY A 192 -1.26 -25.21 -11.28
C GLY A 192 -0.99 -24.51 -12.60
N ASP A 193 -1.03 -25.27 -13.69
CA ASP A 193 -0.71 -24.78 -15.03
C ASP A 193 -1.71 -23.73 -15.54
N CYS A 194 -2.98 -23.82 -15.15
CA CYS A 194 -3.98 -22.81 -15.52
C CYS A 194 -3.63 -21.46 -14.89
N TYR A 195 -3.38 -21.45 -13.58
CA TYR A 195 -2.98 -20.22 -12.88
C TYR A 195 -1.66 -19.65 -13.43
N ARG A 196 -0.72 -20.51 -13.81
CA ARG A 196 0.55 -20.12 -14.46
C ARG A 196 0.29 -19.41 -15.79
N ASP A 197 -0.57 -19.96 -16.64
CA ASP A 197 -0.90 -19.35 -17.94
C ASP A 197 -1.57 -17.99 -17.77
N TYR A 198 -2.47 -17.86 -16.79
CA TYR A 198 -3.16 -16.59 -16.49
C TYR A 198 -2.17 -15.52 -16.01
N LEU A 199 -1.27 -15.86 -15.08
CA LEU A 199 -0.21 -14.95 -14.62
C LEU A 199 0.71 -14.52 -15.77
N LEU A 200 1.10 -15.45 -16.66
CA LEU A 200 1.93 -15.12 -17.83
C LEU A 200 1.19 -14.27 -18.86
N ARG A 201 -0.15 -14.40 -18.97
CA ARG A 201 -1.00 -13.54 -19.80
C ARG A 201 -1.08 -12.14 -19.23
N GLU A 202 -1.27 -12.01 -17.93
CA GLU A 202 -1.34 -10.72 -17.25
C GLU A 202 -0.01 -9.96 -17.32
N ASP A 203 1.12 -10.66 -17.13
CA ASP A 203 2.46 -10.09 -17.29
C ASP A 203 2.74 -9.53 -18.70
N ARG A 204 2.12 -10.11 -19.75
CA ARG A 204 2.19 -9.55 -21.11
C ARG A 204 1.37 -8.28 -21.27
N GLN A 205 0.30 -8.09 -20.49
CA GLN A 205 -0.47 -6.84 -20.50
C GLN A 205 0.31 -5.73 -19.79
N LEU A 206 0.93 -6.07 -18.65
CA LEU A 206 1.82 -5.20 -17.89
C LEU A 206 2.98 -4.65 -18.73
N GLN A 207 3.47 -5.42 -19.71
CA GLN A 207 4.54 -5.00 -20.63
C GLN A 207 4.22 -3.64 -21.29
N LYS A 208 2.95 -3.39 -21.65
CA LYS A 208 2.53 -2.14 -22.29
C LYS A 208 2.76 -0.92 -21.39
N ILE A 209 2.44 -1.06 -20.10
CA ILE A 209 2.64 0.00 -19.10
C ILE A 209 4.14 0.24 -18.92
N TRP A 210 4.93 -0.84 -18.84
CA TRP A 210 6.37 -0.73 -18.67
C TRP A 210 7.05 -0.04 -19.86
N GLU A 211 6.66 -0.38 -21.08
CA GLU A 211 7.16 0.27 -22.29
C GLU A 211 6.76 1.75 -22.38
N ALA A 212 5.55 2.11 -21.92
CA ALA A 212 5.12 3.51 -21.84
C ALA A 212 5.98 4.33 -20.87
N VAL A 213 6.27 3.76 -19.69
CA VAL A 213 7.20 4.38 -18.72
C VAL A 213 8.59 4.55 -19.32
N GLN A 214 9.18 3.50 -19.90
CA GLN A 214 10.50 3.58 -20.53
C GLN A 214 10.56 4.60 -21.68
N TYR A 215 9.47 4.72 -22.44
CA TYR A 215 9.34 5.75 -23.46
C TYR A 215 9.38 7.16 -22.85
N ARG A 216 8.65 7.38 -21.74
CA ARG A 216 8.64 8.66 -21.05
C ARG A 216 10.00 9.03 -20.46
N GLU A 217 10.65 8.09 -19.79
CA GLU A 217 12.02 8.22 -19.28
C GLU A 217 12.99 8.62 -20.40
N LYS A 218 12.98 7.89 -21.53
CA LYS A 218 13.90 8.11 -22.64
C LYS A 218 13.63 9.41 -23.40
N LYS A 219 12.36 9.75 -23.64
CA LYS A 219 11.99 10.87 -24.52
C LYS A 219 11.92 12.21 -23.79
N TYR A 220 11.47 12.21 -22.53
CA TYR A 220 11.22 13.44 -21.77
C TYR A 220 12.16 13.61 -20.57
N GLY A 221 13.01 12.61 -20.28
CA GLY A 221 13.90 12.67 -19.11
C GLY A 221 13.15 12.66 -17.79
N GLU A 222 11.95 12.09 -17.75
CA GLU A 222 11.17 11.91 -16.52
C GLU A 222 11.78 10.80 -15.66
N GLU A 223 11.63 10.93 -14.34
CA GLU A 223 12.08 9.93 -13.38
C GLU A 223 10.85 9.17 -12.86
N TRP A 224 10.73 7.89 -13.20
CA TRP A 224 9.56 7.08 -12.85
C TRP A 224 9.86 6.10 -11.73
N MET A 225 9.00 6.06 -10.72
CA MET A 225 8.87 4.95 -9.79
C MET A 225 7.74 4.04 -10.29
N VAL A 226 8.08 2.79 -10.58
CA VAL A 226 7.13 1.71 -10.84
C VAL A 226 7.16 0.78 -9.64
N ILE A 227 6.00 0.50 -9.06
CA ILE A 227 5.83 -0.52 -8.01
C ILE A 227 4.82 -1.53 -8.52
N ILE A 228 5.12 -2.83 -8.39
CA ILE A 228 4.13 -3.89 -8.63
C ILE A 228 4.10 -4.79 -7.40
N THR A 229 2.89 -5.14 -6.98
CA THR A 229 2.64 -5.99 -5.82
C THR A 229 1.37 -6.81 -6.05
N THR A 230 1.14 -7.76 -5.16
CA THR A 230 -0.20 -8.30 -4.85
C THR A 230 -0.68 -7.72 -3.51
N ASP A 231 -1.95 -7.87 -3.20
CA ASP A 231 -2.57 -7.47 -1.94
C ASP A 231 -2.72 -8.65 -0.94
N HIS A 232 -2.85 -9.86 -1.46
CA HIS A 232 -2.76 -11.11 -0.71
C HIS A 232 -2.13 -12.25 -1.51
N GLY A 233 -1.70 -13.29 -0.78
CA GLY A 233 -1.38 -14.59 -1.34
C GLY A 233 -2.62 -15.48 -1.38
N ARG A 234 -2.44 -16.79 -1.22
CA ARG A 234 -3.53 -17.78 -1.25
C ARG A 234 -3.38 -18.81 -0.14
N ASP A 235 -4.44 -19.57 0.10
CA ASP A 235 -4.41 -20.75 0.93
C ASP A 235 -3.46 -21.83 0.36
N LEU A 236 -3.33 -22.96 1.08
CA LEU A 236 -2.36 -24.00 0.72
C LEU A 236 -2.61 -24.63 -0.66
N LEU A 237 -3.85 -24.64 -1.14
CA LEU A 237 -4.21 -25.22 -2.43
C LEU A 237 -4.29 -24.17 -3.55
N GLY A 238 -4.24 -22.89 -3.20
CA GLY A 238 -4.29 -21.76 -4.12
C GLY A 238 -5.70 -21.30 -4.47
N TYR A 239 -6.74 -21.88 -3.89
CA TYR A 239 -8.14 -21.63 -4.27
C TYR A 239 -8.75 -20.46 -3.51
N ASP A 240 -8.36 -20.28 -2.25
CA ASP A 240 -9.03 -19.36 -1.35
C ASP A 240 -8.05 -18.39 -0.71
N HIS A 241 -8.60 -17.36 -0.06
CA HIS A 241 -7.89 -16.39 0.77
C HIS A 241 -8.86 -15.75 1.77
N GLY A 242 -8.39 -14.81 2.59
CA GLY A 242 -9.17 -14.10 3.61
C GLY A 242 -8.80 -14.48 5.04
N GLY A 243 -8.03 -15.56 5.23
CA GLY A 243 -7.49 -16.01 6.49
C GLY A 243 -6.20 -15.31 6.90
N GLN A 244 -5.38 -16.03 7.67
CA GLN A 244 -4.10 -15.57 8.25
C GLN A 244 -3.00 -16.64 8.12
N SER A 245 -3.15 -17.60 7.20
CA SER A 245 -2.09 -18.57 6.96
C SER A 245 -0.83 -17.88 6.43
N GLU A 246 0.31 -18.57 6.54
CA GLU A 246 1.58 -18.02 6.06
C GLU A 246 1.53 -17.69 4.57
N THR A 247 0.94 -18.57 3.74
CA THR A 247 0.84 -18.38 2.30
C THR A 247 -0.12 -17.26 1.92
N GLU A 248 -1.24 -17.09 2.64
CA GLU A 248 -2.16 -15.96 2.41
C GLU A 248 -1.52 -14.60 2.73
N ARG A 249 -0.62 -14.57 3.72
CA ARG A 249 0.08 -13.35 4.16
C ARG A 249 1.38 -13.08 3.40
N ASN A 250 1.91 -14.08 2.67
CA ASN A 250 3.20 -14.00 1.98
C ASN A 250 3.04 -13.38 0.58
N ILE A 251 3.27 -12.08 0.52
CA ILE A 251 3.19 -11.30 -0.71
C ILE A 251 4.58 -10.86 -1.17
N TRP A 252 4.64 -10.06 -2.22
CA TRP A 252 5.87 -9.63 -2.86
C TRP A 252 5.73 -8.21 -3.36
N LEU A 253 6.85 -7.52 -3.47
CA LEU A 253 6.92 -6.20 -4.06
C LEU A 253 8.11 -6.15 -5.02
N THR A 254 7.92 -5.60 -6.21
CA THR A 254 9.00 -5.25 -7.14
C THR A 254 8.97 -3.77 -7.48
N THR A 255 10.13 -3.20 -7.75
CA THR A 255 10.25 -1.81 -8.20
C THR A 255 11.44 -1.62 -9.13
N ASN A 256 11.36 -0.65 -10.04
CA ASN A 256 12.49 -0.23 -10.87
C ASN A 256 13.49 0.68 -10.12
N VAL A 257 13.19 1.08 -8.88
CA VAL A 257 14.08 1.92 -8.06
C VAL A 257 15.24 1.08 -7.51
N LYS A 258 16.47 1.50 -7.80
CA LYS A 258 17.70 0.83 -7.35
C LYS A 258 18.05 1.14 -5.89
N ASP A 259 17.99 2.42 -5.54
CA ASP A 259 18.43 2.95 -4.26
C ASP A 259 17.32 2.80 -3.19
N VAL A 260 16.95 1.56 -2.90
CA VAL A 260 16.10 1.20 -1.76
C VAL A 260 16.93 1.14 -0.49
N ASN A 261 16.30 1.34 0.68
CA ASN A 261 16.97 1.26 1.97
C ASN A 261 16.91 -0.18 2.55
N SER A 262 17.52 -0.38 3.72
CA SER A 262 17.59 -1.68 4.39
C SER A 262 16.23 -2.27 4.76
N HIS A 263 15.21 -1.43 4.99
CA HIS A 263 13.86 -1.90 5.30
C HIS A 263 13.25 -2.73 4.16
N PHE A 264 13.61 -2.45 2.90
CA PHE A 264 13.12 -3.21 1.74
C PHE A 264 13.44 -4.71 1.79
N GLN A 265 14.53 -5.10 2.45
CA GLN A 265 14.93 -6.50 2.61
C GLN A 265 14.56 -7.06 3.99
N SER A 266 13.85 -6.29 4.81
CA SER A 266 13.46 -6.70 6.15
C SER A 266 12.28 -7.68 6.12
N ALA A 267 12.06 -8.38 7.25
CA ALA A 267 10.89 -9.24 7.40
C ALA A 267 9.57 -8.45 7.53
N ASP A 268 9.67 -7.16 7.89
CA ASP A 268 8.55 -6.26 8.15
C ASP A 268 8.18 -5.38 6.93
N LEU A 269 8.83 -5.55 5.77
CA LEU A 269 8.35 -4.93 4.53
C LEU A 269 6.90 -5.37 4.28
N SER A 270 6.03 -4.43 4.02
CA SER A 270 4.59 -4.63 3.94
C SER A 270 3.95 -3.79 2.84
N GLN A 271 2.76 -4.20 2.43
CA GLN A 271 1.96 -3.45 1.46
C GLN A 271 1.61 -2.02 1.94
N VAL A 272 1.56 -1.79 3.26
CA VAL A 272 1.30 -0.44 3.83
C VAL A 272 2.45 0.53 3.61
N ASP A 273 3.64 0.05 3.23
CA ASP A 273 4.84 0.87 3.00
C ASP A 273 4.81 1.58 1.64
N ILE A 274 3.91 1.18 0.74
CA ILE A 274 3.81 1.72 -0.62
C ILE A 274 3.40 3.20 -0.60
N ASN A 275 2.34 3.56 0.14
CA ASN A 275 1.88 4.96 0.24
C ASN A 275 2.99 5.91 0.75
N PRO A 276 3.61 5.68 1.93
CA PRO A 276 4.66 6.58 2.42
C PRO A 276 5.90 6.57 1.51
N THR A 277 6.19 5.47 0.81
CA THR A 277 7.24 5.44 -0.22
C THR A 277 6.92 6.36 -1.39
N ILE A 278 5.71 6.30 -1.95
CA ILE A 278 5.29 7.20 -3.04
C ILE A 278 5.31 8.66 -2.57
N CYS A 279 4.82 8.95 -1.37
CA CYS A 279 4.88 10.30 -0.80
C CYS A 279 6.33 10.82 -0.74
N ARG A 280 7.26 9.99 -0.27
CA ARG A 280 8.69 10.34 -0.22
C ARG A 280 9.30 10.54 -1.60
N TRP A 281 9.01 9.64 -2.53
CA TRP A 281 9.51 9.73 -3.91
C TRP A 281 9.08 11.03 -4.56
N MET A 282 7.79 11.36 -4.45
CA MET A 282 7.20 12.56 -5.04
C MET A 282 7.58 13.84 -4.28
N GLY A 283 8.17 13.74 -3.09
CA GLY A 283 8.49 14.88 -2.24
C GLY A 283 7.25 15.56 -1.66
N PHE A 284 6.18 14.79 -1.43
CA PHE A 284 4.94 15.31 -0.87
C PHE A 284 5.12 15.71 0.60
N HIS A 285 4.53 16.85 0.96
CA HIS A 285 4.34 17.21 2.35
C HIS A 285 3.13 16.45 2.91
N VAL A 286 3.34 15.71 3.99
CA VAL A 286 2.28 15.01 4.74
C VAL A 286 2.25 15.59 6.15
N ASP A 287 1.11 16.18 6.53
CA ASP A 287 0.93 16.74 7.88
C ASP A 287 1.16 15.64 8.93
N PRO A 288 1.89 15.90 10.03
CA PRO A 288 2.14 14.90 11.06
C PRO A 288 0.88 14.25 11.64
N ASN A 289 -0.25 14.96 11.72
CA ASN A 289 -1.52 14.40 12.18
C ASN A 289 -2.07 13.34 11.21
N VAL A 290 -1.72 13.41 9.93
CA VAL A 290 -2.04 12.38 8.92
C VAL A 290 -0.97 11.30 8.94
N ALA A 291 0.32 11.69 8.90
CA ALA A 291 1.43 10.76 8.83
C ALA A 291 1.47 9.80 10.03
N TRP A 292 1.22 10.29 11.24
CA TRP A 292 1.23 9.46 12.46
C TRP A 292 0.07 8.48 12.54
N GLU A 293 -0.95 8.63 11.71
CA GLU A 293 -2.00 7.65 11.54
C GLU A 293 -1.64 6.56 10.52
N GLN A 294 -0.49 6.65 9.85
CA GLN A 294 0.05 5.59 8.99
C GLN A 294 0.95 4.64 9.79
N GLU A 295 0.85 3.35 9.48
CA GLU A 295 1.74 2.31 10.03
C GLU A 295 2.93 2.01 9.14
N GLY A 296 2.79 2.26 7.83
CA GLY A 296 3.85 2.00 6.88
C GLY A 296 5.00 2.99 6.99
N ILE A 297 6.19 2.56 6.61
CA ILE A 297 7.37 3.39 6.45
C ILE A 297 7.91 3.30 5.03
N PRO A 298 8.56 4.35 4.53
CA PRO A 298 9.11 4.34 3.18
C PRO A 298 10.34 3.43 3.06
N PHE A 299 10.39 2.64 1.98
CA PHE A 299 11.52 1.76 1.67
C PHE A 299 12.59 2.43 0.78
N ILE A 300 12.54 3.76 0.61
CA ILE A 300 13.56 4.56 -0.06
C ILE A 300 14.06 5.70 0.83
N GLY A 301 15.27 6.18 0.55
CA GLY A 301 15.93 7.21 1.33
C GLY A 301 16.22 6.76 2.77
N ASP A 302 16.66 7.69 3.61
CA ASP A 302 17.08 7.38 4.96
C ASP A 302 15.90 6.91 5.85
N VAL A 303 16.18 5.93 6.70
CA VAL A 303 15.31 5.39 7.74
C VAL A 303 16.17 5.15 8.97
N ASP A 304 15.75 5.68 10.12
CA ASP A 304 16.52 5.62 11.37
C ASP A 304 16.11 4.44 12.25
N ILE A 305 14.82 4.12 12.22
CA ILE A 305 14.16 3.14 13.09
C ILE A 305 13.15 2.29 12.33
N ASP A 306 12.94 1.06 12.78
CA ASP A 306 11.98 0.12 12.18
C ASP A 306 11.46 -0.90 13.22
N HIS A 307 10.54 -1.79 12.85
CA HIS A 307 10.08 -2.93 13.66
C HIS A 307 9.54 -2.53 15.05
N LEU A 308 8.61 -1.56 15.13
CA LEU A 308 8.02 -1.14 16.40
C LEU A 308 7.14 -2.25 17.03
N ARG A 309 7.51 -2.68 18.22
CA ARG A 309 6.80 -3.69 19.02
C ARG A 309 6.39 -3.14 20.39
N LEU A 310 5.29 -3.67 20.90
CA LEU A 310 4.68 -3.24 22.15
C LEU A 310 4.59 -4.41 23.13
N LEU A 311 5.07 -4.21 24.36
CA LEU A 311 4.94 -5.17 25.45
C LEU A 311 4.40 -4.46 26.70
N ARG A 312 3.29 -4.93 27.24
CA ARG A 312 2.73 -4.39 28.48
C ARG A 312 3.35 -5.08 29.70
N PHE A 313 3.67 -4.29 30.72
CA PHE A 313 4.03 -4.75 32.06
C PHE A 313 3.37 -3.86 33.10
N GLU A 314 2.40 -4.39 33.85
CA GLU A 314 1.58 -3.63 34.82
C GLU A 314 0.95 -2.37 34.20
N ASN A 315 1.27 -1.17 34.70
CA ASN A 315 0.80 0.11 34.19
C ASN A 315 1.76 0.74 33.16
N LYS A 316 2.73 -0.03 32.64
CA LYS A 316 3.71 0.45 31.67
C LYS A 316 3.59 -0.31 30.35
N VAL A 317 3.95 0.38 29.28
CA VAL A 317 4.13 -0.22 27.95
C VAL A 317 5.57 0.02 27.54
N LYS A 318 6.28 -1.06 27.20
CA LYS A 318 7.57 -1.00 26.53
C LYS A 318 7.31 -0.87 25.03
N LEU A 319 7.80 0.20 24.45
CA LEU A 319 7.96 0.37 23.01
C LEU A 319 9.37 -0.07 22.66
N SER A 320 9.56 -0.99 21.72
CA SER A 320 10.89 -1.40 21.24
C SER A 320 10.95 -1.36 19.73
N TRP A 321 12.11 -1.03 19.18
CA TRP A 321 12.34 -0.86 17.74
C TRP A 321 13.75 -1.30 17.38
N GLU A 322 13.98 -1.57 16.10
CA GLU A 322 15.30 -1.71 15.51
C GLU A 322 15.81 -0.35 15.05
N SER A 323 17.13 -0.16 15.06
CA SER A 323 17.75 1.12 14.70
C SER A 323 18.84 0.90 13.66
N TYR A 324 18.75 1.68 12.58
CA TYR A 324 19.79 1.76 11.55
C TYR A 324 20.78 2.91 11.85
N LEU A 325 20.36 3.92 12.61
CA LEU A 325 21.19 5.08 12.97
C LEU A 325 21.23 5.28 14.50
N PRO A 326 22.14 4.62 15.23
CA PRO A 326 22.07 4.52 16.70
C PRO A 326 22.03 5.87 17.45
N ASN A 327 22.69 6.90 16.92
CA ASN A 327 22.77 8.22 17.56
C ASN A 327 21.62 9.15 17.18
N ALA A 328 20.65 8.72 16.36
CA ALA A 328 19.52 9.55 15.98
C ALA A 328 18.64 9.86 17.21
N PRO A 329 18.26 11.14 17.42
CA PRO A 329 17.37 11.48 18.52
C PRO A 329 15.96 10.94 18.25
N VAL A 330 15.37 10.32 19.27
CA VAL A 330 14.03 9.75 19.21
C VAL A 330 13.13 10.44 20.22
N THR A 331 11.95 10.89 19.77
CA THR A 331 10.89 11.41 20.63
C THR A 331 9.68 10.49 20.58
N ILE A 332 9.11 10.19 21.74
CA ILE A 332 7.96 9.31 21.88
C ILE A 332 6.74 10.17 22.18
N TYR A 333 5.70 10.00 21.38
CA TYR A 333 4.39 10.59 21.57
C TYR A 333 3.35 9.53 21.90
N ALA A 334 2.35 9.93 22.68
CA ALA A 334 1.17 9.10 22.95
C ALA A 334 -0.11 9.92 22.81
N SER A 335 -1.19 9.26 22.38
CA SER A 335 -2.55 9.79 22.36
C SER A 335 -3.50 8.80 23.01
N ALA A 336 -4.38 9.31 23.87
CA ALA A 336 -5.50 8.56 24.46
C ALA A 336 -6.81 8.75 23.66
N THR A 337 -6.76 9.55 22.60
CA THR A 337 -7.90 9.95 21.77
C THR A 337 -7.85 9.32 20.38
N ASN A 338 -8.98 9.30 19.70
CA ASN A 338 -9.10 8.91 18.29
C ASN A 338 -10.21 9.71 17.62
N HIS A 339 -10.10 11.03 17.71
CA HIS A 339 -10.97 11.99 17.01
C HIS A 339 -10.67 12.00 15.51
N PHE A 340 -9.46 11.58 15.11
CA PHE A 340 -9.07 11.47 13.70
C PHE A 340 -10.04 10.60 12.89
N LYS A 341 -10.55 9.50 13.48
CA LYS A 341 -11.53 8.62 12.82
C LYS A 341 -12.84 9.31 12.42
N ASP A 342 -13.12 10.49 12.99
CA ASP A 342 -14.32 11.30 12.77
C ASP A 342 -13.98 12.67 12.13
N GLY A 343 -12.78 12.82 11.57
CA GLY A 343 -12.30 14.05 10.92
C GLY A 343 -11.74 15.11 11.88
N GLY A 344 -11.63 14.79 13.16
CA GLY A 344 -10.99 15.64 14.17
C GLY A 344 -9.46 15.46 14.23
N LYS A 345 -8.85 16.05 15.26
CA LYS A 345 -7.42 15.88 15.56
C LYS A 345 -7.25 15.18 16.89
N ASP A 346 -6.29 14.26 16.94
CA ASP A 346 -5.92 13.59 18.18
C ASP A 346 -5.02 14.46 19.06
N SER A 347 -5.18 14.30 20.37
CA SER A 347 -4.36 14.97 21.39
C SER A 347 -3.10 14.15 21.65
N TRP A 348 -2.03 14.50 20.94
CA TRP A 348 -0.71 13.90 21.12
C TRP A 348 0.10 14.64 22.19
N ILE A 349 0.68 13.89 23.13
CA ILE A 349 1.60 14.43 24.14
C ILE A 349 2.96 13.74 24.06
N GLU A 350 4.02 14.51 24.29
CA GLU A 350 5.37 13.96 24.43
C GLU A 350 5.47 13.19 25.76
N VAL A 351 5.88 11.92 25.69
CA VAL A 351 5.97 11.03 26.85
C VAL A 351 7.40 10.57 27.13
N GLY A 352 8.34 10.89 26.25
CA GLY A 352 9.76 10.63 26.47
C GLY A 352 10.65 11.01 25.30
N LYS A 353 11.95 11.07 25.57
CA LYS A 353 13.03 11.25 24.59
C LYS A 353 14.16 10.28 24.88
N THR A 354 14.79 9.78 23.83
CA THR A 354 15.96 8.90 23.92
C THR A 354 16.75 8.91 22.60
N GLU A 355 17.68 7.98 22.42
CA GLU A 355 18.42 7.78 21.17
C GLU A 355 17.94 6.47 20.54
N ALA A 356 17.96 6.40 19.20
CA ALA A 356 17.48 5.26 18.46
C ALA A 356 18.21 3.96 18.83
N GLY A 357 19.52 4.04 19.11
CA GLY A 357 20.37 2.91 19.49
C GLY A 357 20.03 2.28 20.84
N LYS A 358 19.25 2.95 21.69
CA LYS A 358 18.69 2.32 22.89
C LYS A 358 17.71 1.21 22.54
N GLY A 359 17.02 1.32 21.40
CA GLY A 359 16.09 0.32 20.87
C GLY A 359 14.81 0.13 21.69
N TYR A 360 14.59 0.91 22.76
CA TYR A 360 13.34 0.88 23.51
C TYR A 360 13.10 2.11 24.39
N CYS A 361 11.83 2.33 24.74
CA CYS A 361 11.37 3.27 25.76
C CYS A 361 10.23 2.66 26.59
N TRP A 362 10.15 3.01 27.87
CA TRP A 362 9.02 2.67 28.73
C TRP A 362 8.10 3.88 28.88
N VAL A 363 6.83 3.70 28.58
CA VAL A 363 5.78 4.69 28.82
C VAL A 363 4.92 4.25 29.99
N ASP A 364 4.76 5.12 30.99
CA ASP A 364 3.89 4.90 32.14
C ASP A 364 2.48 5.41 31.83
N LEU A 365 1.53 4.47 31.66
CA LEU A 365 0.15 4.78 31.30
C LEU A 365 -0.58 5.57 32.40
N SER A 366 -0.11 5.55 33.65
CA SER A 366 -0.73 6.34 34.72
C SER A 366 -0.57 7.85 34.53
N ARG A 367 0.33 8.27 33.62
CA ARG A 367 0.57 9.66 33.25
C ARG A 367 -0.30 10.12 32.07
N LEU A 368 -1.04 9.20 31.45
CA LEU A 368 -1.90 9.48 30.32
C LEU A 368 -3.35 9.58 30.79
N GLU A 369 -4.19 10.27 30.02
CA GLU A 369 -5.63 10.22 30.22
C GLU A 369 -6.14 8.78 30.11
N LYS A 370 -7.06 8.40 30.99
CA LYS A 370 -7.61 7.04 31.00
C LYS A 370 -8.37 6.78 29.70
N SER A 371 -7.91 5.78 28.95
CA SER A 371 -8.59 5.32 27.74
C SER A 371 -8.57 3.79 27.64
N LYS A 372 -9.44 3.23 26.79
CA LYS A 372 -9.48 1.80 26.46
C LYS A 372 -8.36 1.41 25.49
N PHE A 373 -7.72 2.39 24.86
CA PHE A 373 -6.60 2.20 23.96
C PHE A 373 -5.64 3.37 24.08
N TYR A 374 -4.43 3.19 23.57
CA TYR A 374 -3.44 4.25 23.40
C TYR A 374 -2.84 4.13 22.02
N LYS A 375 -2.62 5.26 21.35
CA LYS A 375 -1.77 5.34 20.16
C LYS A 375 -0.38 5.77 20.60
N PHE A 376 0.64 5.17 20.00
CA PHE A 376 2.03 5.55 20.22
C PHE A 376 2.69 5.85 18.89
N THR A 377 3.48 6.92 18.86
CA THR A 377 4.34 7.25 17.73
C THR A 377 5.76 7.48 18.23
N VAL A 378 6.71 6.73 17.66
CA VAL A 378 8.14 6.91 17.89
C VAL A 378 8.69 7.69 16.70
N VAL A 379 9.16 8.91 16.92
CA VAL A 379 9.59 9.83 15.86
C VAL A 379 11.12 9.96 15.89
N ALA A 380 11.75 9.67 14.76
CA ALA A 380 13.15 9.93 14.47
C ALA A 380 13.26 10.97 13.33
N PRO A 381 14.46 11.51 13.02
CA PRO A 381 14.63 12.55 11.99
C PRO A 381 14.09 12.18 10.60
N HIS A 382 14.26 10.92 10.17
CA HIS A 382 13.95 10.49 8.81
C HIS A 382 12.67 9.66 8.71
N ASN A 383 12.15 9.11 9.80
CA ASN A 383 10.88 8.39 9.79
C ASN A 383 10.24 8.32 11.19
N HIS A 384 8.99 7.90 11.23
CA HIS A 384 8.26 7.58 12.45
C HIS A 384 7.72 6.15 12.38
N LEU A 385 7.42 5.59 13.55
CA LEU A 385 6.74 4.31 13.69
C LEU A 385 5.51 4.50 14.56
N SER A 386 4.34 4.12 14.05
CA SER A 386 3.07 4.22 14.77
C SER A 386 2.45 2.86 15.05
N ARG A 387 1.91 2.70 16.26
CA ARG A 387 1.20 1.49 16.68
C ARG A 387 0.13 1.81 17.71
N TRP A 388 -0.92 1.00 17.70
CA TRP A 388 -1.99 1.05 18.70
C TRP A 388 -1.81 -0.03 19.75
N TYR A 389 -2.17 0.32 20.98
CA TYR A 389 -2.28 -0.60 22.09
C TYR A 389 -3.71 -0.57 22.63
N VAL A 390 -4.40 -1.71 22.61
CA VAL A 390 -5.75 -1.83 23.18
C VAL A 390 -5.66 -2.55 24.53
N LEU A 391 -6.25 -1.95 25.56
CA LEU A 391 -6.39 -2.58 26.87
C LEU A 391 -7.43 -3.69 26.75
N ARG A 392 -7.00 -4.92 26.97
CA ARG A 392 -7.89 -6.08 27.12
C ARG A 392 -8.43 -6.19 28.53
#